data_AF-A0A8H4QXV8-F1
#
_entry.id   AF-A0A8H4QXV8-F1
#
_cell.length_a   1.000
_cell.length_b   1.000
_cell.length_c   1.000
_cell.angle_alpha   90.00
_cell.angle_beta   90.00
_cell.angle_gamma   90.00
#
_symmetry.space_group_name_H-M   'P 1'
#
loop_
_entity.id
_entity.type
_entity.pdbx_description
1 polymer ?
#
loop_
_entity_poly.entity_id
_entity_poly.type
_entity_poly.pdbx_seq_one_letter_code
_entity_poly.pdbx_strand_id
1 'polypeptide(L)'
;MVPSDAAGAILKPSDPVPADAISVQGPNFEEPLSLQGFLESYERIGFQANSLGRAMNIVNKMRKWRLSDEPIAADESEEYLDPQVRANTRCNVFLGYTSNLISSGIRESILHLVKHKHVSVLVTTAGGIEEDFIKCLGKTYLADFNLDGAELRKKGMNRIGNLVVPNDNYCKFEDWLTPILDAMLEEQKATNVPWTPSSFIRRLGKEINNEESVYYWAYKVT
;
A
#
# COMPACT_ATOMS: atom_id res chain seq x y z
N MET A 1 -57.92 -13.30 13.67
CA MET A 1 -57.60 -11.97 14.23
C MET A 1 -56.10 -11.94 14.47
N VAL A 2 -55.38 -10.92 13.97
CA VAL A 2 -53.93 -10.82 14.22
C VAL A 2 -53.73 -10.49 15.70
N PRO A 3 -52.86 -11.20 16.43
CA PRO A 3 -52.59 -10.90 17.84
C PRO A 3 -52.13 -9.45 18.03
N SER A 4 -52.70 -8.75 19.02
CA SER A 4 -52.39 -7.34 19.31
C SER A 4 -50.90 -7.10 19.52
N ASP A 5 -50.23 -8.03 20.18
CA ASP A 5 -48.82 -7.92 20.54
C ASP A 5 -47.92 -8.09 19.31
N ALA A 6 -48.31 -8.98 18.40
CA ALA A 6 -47.64 -9.13 17.11
C ALA A 6 -47.83 -7.89 16.23
N ALA A 7 -49.04 -7.32 16.21
CA ALA A 7 -49.30 -6.08 15.48
C ALA A 7 -48.50 -4.89 16.06
N GLY A 8 -48.44 -4.74 17.38
CA GLY A 8 -47.67 -3.69 18.05
C GLY A 8 -46.17 -3.83 17.86
N ALA A 9 -45.65 -5.05 17.80
CA ALA A 9 -44.22 -5.30 17.55
C ALA A 9 -43.80 -4.99 16.10
N ILE A 10 -44.64 -5.33 15.11
CA ILE A 10 -44.31 -5.18 13.68
C ILE A 10 -44.62 -3.77 13.17
N LEU A 11 -45.68 -3.14 13.66
CA LEU A 11 -46.17 -1.84 13.16
C LEU A 11 -45.78 -0.67 14.07
N LYS A 12 -44.69 -0.82 14.83
CA LYS A 12 -44.16 0.26 15.67
C LYS A 12 -43.74 1.44 14.78
N PRO A 13 -44.24 2.66 15.01
CA PRO A 13 -43.77 3.85 14.33
C PRO A 13 -42.28 4.10 14.62
N SER A 14 -41.53 4.49 13.60
CA SER A 14 -40.13 4.89 13.76
C SER A 14 -40.02 6.30 14.34
N ASP A 15 -38.94 6.55 15.08
CA ASP A 15 -38.53 7.92 15.38
C ASP A 15 -38.13 8.67 14.09
N PRO A 16 -38.15 10.01 14.08
CA PRO A 16 -37.71 10.79 12.93
C PRO A 16 -36.26 10.50 12.55
N VAL A 17 -36.00 10.39 11.24
CA VAL A 17 -34.64 10.28 10.71
C VAL A 17 -33.93 11.64 10.80
N PRO A 18 -32.67 11.71 11.28
CA PRO A 18 -31.91 12.96 11.32
C PRO A 18 -31.83 13.67 9.95
N ALA A 19 -31.83 15.00 9.94
CA ALA A 19 -31.82 15.78 8.70
C ALA A 19 -30.52 15.65 7.90
N ASP A 20 -29.42 15.29 8.56
CA ASP A 20 -28.11 15.02 7.98
C ASP A 20 -27.92 13.55 7.60
N ALA A 21 -28.94 12.70 7.79
CA ALA A 21 -28.86 11.29 7.41
C ALA A 21 -28.75 11.16 5.89
N ILE A 22 -27.73 10.43 5.44
CA ILE A 22 -27.50 10.17 4.03
C ILE A 22 -28.27 8.91 3.64
N SER A 23 -29.19 9.03 2.67
CA SER A 23 -29.92 7.89 2.14
C SER A 23 -29.04 7.03 1.23
N VAL A 24 -29.27 5.72 1.28
CA VAL A 24 -28.63 4.73 0.39
C VAL A 24 -29.11 4.97 -1.05
N GLN A 25 -28.15 5.06 -1.98
CA GLN A 25 -28.42 5.22 -3.40
C GLN A 25 -27.25 4.66 -4.22
N GLY A 26 -27.55 3.69 -5.09
CA GLY A 26 -26.60 3.18 -6.06
C GLY A 26 -26.53 4.04 -7.34
N PRO A 27 -25.60 3.73 -8.25
CA PRO A 27 -25.49 4.42 -9.52
C PRO A 27 -26.70 4.15 -10.42
N ASN A 28 -27.12 5.15 -11.20
CA ASN A 28 -28.13 5.00 -12.25
C ASN A 28 -27.45 4.55 -13.55
N PHE A 29 -27.78 3.35 -14.04
CA PHE A 29 -27.20 2.81 -15.28
C PHE A 29 -27.96 3.19 -16.55
N GLU A 30 -29.11 3.86 -16.43
CA GLU A 30 -29.83 4.44 -17.58
C GLU A 30 -29.20 5.77 -18.04
N GLU A 31 -28.30 6.35 -17.23
CA GLU A 31 -27.53 7.54 -17.55
C GLU A 31 -26.07 7.18 -17.90
N PRO A 32 -25.39 7.95 -18.77
CA PRO A 32 -23.98 7.75 -19.03
C PRO A 32 -23.15 7.81 -17.74
N LEU A 33 -22.55 6.67 -17.36
CA LEU A 33 -21.79 6.54 -16.13
C LEU A 33 -20.29 6.33 -16.41
N SER A 34 -19.46 7.26 -15.96
CA SER A 34 -18.00 7.12 -15.99
C SER A 34 -17.52 6.20 -14.87
N LEU A 35 -16.33 5.62 -15.00
CA LEU A 35 -15.71 4.85 -13.91
C LEU A 35 -15.53 5.71 -12.64
N GLN A 36 -15.19 6.99 -12.81
CA GLN A 36 -15.08 7.93 -11.69
C GLN A 36 -16.43 8.12 -10.99
N GLY A 37 -17.50 8.35 -11.75
CA GLY A 37 -18.86 8.49 -11.19
C GLY A 37 -19.34 7.19 -10.53
N PHE A 38 -18.98 6.03 -11.08
CA PHE A 38 -19.24 4.75 -10.44
C PHE A 38 -18.53 4.62 -9.09
N LEU A 39 -17.24 4.98 -9.00
CA LEU A 39 -16.48 4.95 -7.74
C LEU A 39 -16.98 5.99 -6.74
N GLU A 40 -17.46 7.15 -7.18
CA GLU A 40 -18.07 8.15 -6.29
C GLU A 40 -19.37 7.64 -5.66
N SER A 41 -20.17 6.86 -6.42
CA SER A 41 -21.40 6.27 -5.90
C SER A 41 -21.17 5.33 -4.70
N TYR A 42 -19.95 4.80 -4.51
CA TYR A 42 -19.61 3.92 -3.40
C TYR A 42 -19.85 4.56 -2.03
N GLU A 43 -19.85 5.88 -1.91
CA GLU A 43 -20.18 6.59 -0.67
C GLU A 43 -21.60 6.34 -0.16
N ARG A 44 -22.50 5.88 -1.04
CA ARG A 44 -23.93 5.74 -0.76
C ARG A 44 -24.50 4.36 -1.11
N ILE A 45 -23.68 3.42 -1.58
CA ILE A 45 -24.10 2.03 -1.88
C ILE A 45 -24.33 1.23 -0.58
N GLY A 46 -23.54 1.46 0.47
CA GLY A 46 -23.56 0.67 1.70
C GLY A 46 -22.51 -0.45 1.76
N PHE A 47 -22.40 -1.11 2.92
CA PHE A 47 -21.43 -2.19 3.20
C PHE A 47 -19.98 -1.79 2.86
N GLN A 48 -19.20 -2.70 2.24
CA GLN A 48 -17.79 -2.45 1.91
C GLN A 48 -17.60 -1.40 0.81
N ALA A 49 -18.63 -1.13 0.00
CA ALA A 49 -18.56 -0.03 -0.94
C ALA A 49 -18.39 1.31 -0.19
N ASN A 50 -19.19 1.51 0.87
CA ASN A 50 -19.05 2.69 1.74
C ASN A 50 -17.68 2.76 2.43
N SER A 51 -17.12 1.63 2.85
CA SER A 51 -15.77 1.57 3.41
C SER A 51 -14.73 2.07 2.41
N LEU A 52 -14.81 1.66 1.14
CA LEU A 52 -13.91 2.11 0.08
C LEU A 52 -14.09 3.60 -0.23
N GLY A 53 -15.33 4.09 -0.35
CA GLY A 53 -15.64 5.52 -0.52
C GLY A 53 -15.01 6.38 0.59
N ARG A 54 -15.19 5.96 1.85
CA ARG A 54 -14.56 6.63 3.01
C ARG A 54 -13.04 6.57 2.96
N ALA A 55 -12.45 5.44 2.56
CA ALA A 55 -11.01 5.30 2.44
C ALA A 55 -10.43 6.26 1.38
N MET A 56 -11.07 6.39 0.22
CA MET A 56 -10.67 7.35 -0.82
C MET A 56 -10.68 8.79 -0.29
N ASN A 57 -11.71 9.15 0.47
CA ASN A 57 -11.79 10.47 1.11
C ASN A 57 -10.69 10.71 2.15
N ILE A 58 -10.38 9.72 2.98
CA ILE A 58 -9.31 9.82 3.98
C ILE A 58 -7.95 9.99 3.29
N VAL A 59 -7.64 9.20 2.26
CA VAL A 59 -6.40 9.33 1.49
C VAL A 59 -6.31 10.71 0.83
N ASN A 60 -7.41 11.22 0.28
CA ASN A 60 -7.45 12.57 -0.29
C ASN A 60 -7.22 13.66 0.77
N LYS A 61 -7.74 13.49 1.99
CA LYS A 61 -7.46 14.39 3.11
C LYS A 61 -5.97 14.37 3.48
N MET A 62 -5.37 13.18 3.63
CA MET A 62 -3.93 13.05 3.91
C MET A 62 -3.05 13.78 2.86
N ARG A 63 -3.41 13.68 1.58
CA ARG A 63 -2.67 14.34 0.48
C ARG A 63 -2.82 15.87 0.50
N LYS A 64 -4.00 16.36 0.85
CA LYS A 64 -4.32 17.80 0.83
C LYS A 64 -3.88 18.52 2.10
N TRP A 65 -3.88 17.83 3.24
CA TRP A 65 -3.58 18.38 4.55
C TRP A 65 -2.25 19.14 4.60
N ARG A 66 -2.28 20.28 5.27
CA ARG A 66 -1.11 21.06 5.68
C ARG A 66 -1.22 21.39 7.17
N LEU A 67 -0.08 21.62 7.82
CA LEU A 67 -0.08 22.05 9.22
C LEU A 67 -0.78 23.42 9.39
N SER A 68 -0.79 24.26 8.36
CA SER A 68 -1.55 25.52 8.34
C SER A 68 -3.07 25.35 8.43
N ASP A 69 -3.60 24.15 8.15
CA ASP A 69 -5.03 23.86 8.26
C ASP A 69 -5.45 23.66 9.74
N GLU A 70 -4.47 23.40 10.62
CA GLU A 70 -4.68 23.18 12.05
C GLU A 70 -4.39 24.46 12.86
N PRO A 71 -5.13 24.69 13.95
CA PRO A 71 -4.81 25.74 14.90
C PRO A 71 -3.42 25.53 15.51
N ILE A 72 -2.74 26.63 15.86
CA ILE A 72 -1.46 26.57 16.55
C ILE A 72 -1.70 26.06 17.98
N ALA A 73 -1.04 24.96 18.34
CA ALA A 73 -1.09 24.42 19.69
C ALA A 73 -0.32 25.31 20.67
N ALA A 74 -0.67 25.28 21.96
CA ALA A 74 -0.01 26.09 22.97
C ALA A 74 1.47 25.69 23.21
N ASP A 75 1.82 24.45 22.89
CA ASP A 75 3.13 23.82 23.01
C ASP A 75 3.83 23.62 21.65
N GLU A 76 3.39 24.33 20.61
CA GLU A 76 3.98 24.27 19.28
C GLU A 76 5.46 24.70 19.29
N SER A 77 6.28 24.02 18.50
CA SER A 77 7.70 24.36 18.39
C SER A 77 7.90 25.69 17.67
N GLU A 78 8.95 26.44 18.01
CA GLU A 78 9.25 27.75 17.39
C GLU A 78 9.35 27.67 15.86
N GLU A 79 9.88 26.55 15.33
CA GLU A 79 9.96 26.28 13.88
C GLU A 79 8.57 26.28 13.22
N TYR A 80 7.57 25.72 13.89
CA TYR A 80 6.20 25.60 13.37
C TYR A 80 5.30 26.79 13.72
N LEU A 81 5.84 27.88 14.27
CA LEU A 81 5.14 29.15 14.39
C LEU A 81 5.18 29.97 13.10
N ASP A 82 6.17 29.73 12.24
CA ASP A 82 6.31 30.42 10.95
C ASP A 82 5.17 30.00 9.99
N PRO A 83 4.34 30.95 9.48
CA PRO A 83 3.24 30.63 8.57
C PRO A 83 3.67 29.92 7.27
N GLN A 84 4.83 30.28 6.72
CA GLN A 84 5.37 29.67 5.51
C GLN A 84 5.86 28.24 5.77
N VAL A 85 6.45 27.96 6.93
CA VAL A 85 6.83 26.60 7.33
C VAL A 85 5.58 25.73 7.52
N ARG A 86 4.55 26.23 8.21
CA ARG A 86 3.27 25.50 8.37
C ARG A 86 2.58 25.19 7.05
N ALA A 87 2.55 26.15 6.12
CA ALA A 87 1.94 25.97 4.80
C ALA A 87 2.67 24.92 3.93
N ASN A 88 3.97 24.73 4.17
CA ASN A 88 4.79 23.75 3.45
C ASN A 88 4.89 22.39 4.17
N THR A 89 4.53 22.33 5.44
CA THR A 89 4.52 21.09 6.23
C THR A 89 3.33 20.22 5.82
N ARG A 90 3.62 19.01 5.35
CA ARG A 90 2.65 18.03 4.84
C ARG A 90 2.50 16.86 5.79
N CYS A 91 1.45 16.07 5.60
CA CYS A 91 1.25 14.83 6.34
C CYS A 91 2.36 13.83 5.98
N ASN A 92 3.03 13.27 6.99
CA ASN A 92 3.96 12.16 6.81
C ASN A 92 3.18 10.85 6.65
N VAL A 93 3.09 10.36 5.41
CA VAL A 93 2.31 9.17 5.09
C VAL A 93 3.17 7.92 5.25
N PHE A 94 2.79 7.04 6.17
CA PHE A 94 3.38 5.73 6.38
C PHE A 94 2.60 4.69 5.58
N LEU A 95 3.27 4.00 4.67
CA LEU A 95 2.68 2.94 3.85
C LEU A 95 3.20 1.58 4.32
N GLY A 96 2.29 0.80 4.89
CA GLY A 96 2.53 -0.60 5.25
C GLY A 96 1.97 -1.56 4.21
N TYR A 97 2.73 -2.57 3.81
CA TYR A 97 2.25 -3.64 2.92
C TYR A 97 2.92 -4.98 3.23
N THR A 98 2.18 -6.06 3.01
CA THR A 98 2.66 -7.44 3.13
C THR A 98 3.43 -7.87 1.87
N SER A 99 4.26 -8.90 1.96
CA SER A 99 5.09 -9.40 0.85
C SER A 99 4.28 -9.75 -0.41
N ASN A 100 3.13 -10.41 -0.24
CA ASN A 100 2.28 -10.83 -1.35
C ASN A 100 1.80 -9.69 -2.26
N LEU A 101 1.74 -8.45 -1.75
CA LEU A 101 1.40 -7.28 -2.57
C LEU A 101 2.52 -6.91 -3.54
N ILE A 102 3.79 -7.13 -3.16
CA ILE A 102 4.95 -7.00 -4.05
C ILE A 102 5.02 -8.18 -5.03
N SER A 103 4.63 -9.39 -4.63
CA SER A 103 4.47 -10.53 -5.56
C SER A 103 3.45 -10.22 -6.67
N SER A 104 2.37 -9.51 -6.31
CA SER A 104 1.30 -9.10 -7.23
C SER A 104 1.67 -7.91 -8.13
N GLY A 105 0.74 -7.49 -9.00
CA GLY A 105 0.86 -6.25 -9.77
C GLY A 105 0.59 -4.95 -8.99
N ILE A 106 0.26 -5.05 -7.69
CA ILE A 106 0.18 -3.88 -6.81
C ILE A 106 1.57 -3.25 -6.60
N ARG A 107 2.66 -4.01 -6.81
CA ARG A 107 4.04 -3.51 -6.83
C ARG A 107 4.18 -2.25 -7.68
N GLU A 108 3.65 -2.23 -8.89
CA GLU A 108 3.77 -1.08 -9.80
C GLU A 108 2.96 0.14 -9.30
N SER A 109 1.89 -0.07 -8.54
CA SER A 109 1.19 1.01 -7.84
C SER A 109 2.02 1.58 -6.69
N ILE A 110 2.67 0.72 -5.89
CA ILE A 110 3.58 1.14 -4.81
C ILE A 110 4.78 1.88 -5.39
N LEU A 111 5.37 1.36 -6.47
CA LEU A 111 6.45 1.99 -7.23
C LEU A 111 6.09 3.44 -7.60
N HIS A 112 4.89 3.64 -8.16
CA HIS A 112 4.40 4.96 -8.53
C HIS A 112 4.32 5.90 -7.30
N LEU A 113 3.73 5.42 -6.20
CA LEU A 113 3.61 6.21 -4.97
C LEU A 113 4.98 6.66 -4.43
N VAL A 114 5.97 5.76 -4.45
CA VAL A 114 7.34 6.06 -3.98
C VAL A 114 8.06 6.99 -4.94
N LYS A 115 8.06 6.69 -6.25
CA LYS A 115 8.69 7.49 -7.30
C LYS A 115 8.23 8.95 -7.29
N HIS A 116 6.94 9.18 -7.01
CA HIS A 116 6.34 10.52 -7.00
C HIS A 116 6.21 11.15 -5.60
N LYS A 117 6.91 10.59 -4.59
CA LYS A 117 6.94 11.13 -3.21
C LYS A 117 5.54 11.30 -2.60
N HIS A 118 4.63 10.36 -2.87
CA HIS A 118 3.31 10.33 -2.24
C HIS A 118 3.32 9.70 -0.85
N VAL A 119 4.41 9.02 -0.48
CA VAL A 119 4.62 8.38 0.81
C VAL A 119 5.97 8.78 1.39
N SER A 120 6.04 8.90 2.72
CA SER A 120 7.25 9.30 3.45
C SER A 120 8.00 8.10 4.03
N VAL A 121 7.28 7.05 4.44
CA VAL A 121 7.86 5.88 5.10
C VAL A 121 7.24 4.60 4.54
N LEU A 122 8.08 3.59 4.32
CA LEU A 122 7.66 2.24 3.93
C LEU A 122 7.91 1.27 5.08
N VAL A 123 6.96 0.38 5.34
CA VAL A 123 7.12 -0.75 6.27
C VAL A 123 6.63 -2.02 5.60
N THR A 124 7.50 -3.01 5.48
CA THR A 124 7.15 -4.30 4.89
C THR A 124 8.00 -5.43 5.49
N THR A 125 7.62 -6.66 5.17
CA THR A 125 8.33 -7.88 5.54
C THR A 125 9.44 -8.23 4.54
N ALA A 126 10.36 -9.12 4.88
CA ALA A 126 11.47 -9.55 4.01
C ALA A 126 11.03 -9.92 2.57
N GLY A 127 9.95 -10.69 2.42
CA GLY A 127 9.41 -11.04 1.09
C GLY A 127 9.02 -9.81 0.25
N GLY A 128 8.56 -8.74 0.89
CA GLY A 128 8.25 -7.47 0.19
C GLY A 128 9.50 -6.73 -0.26
N ILE A 129 10.66 -7.00 0.35
CA ILE A 129 11.96 -6.48 -0.06
C ILE A 129 12.53 -7.30 -1.23
N GLU A 130 12.72 -8.60 -1.01
CA GLU A 130 13.44 -9.45 -1.97
C GLU A 130 12.68 -9.62 -3.28
N GLU A 131 11.35 -9.73 -3.25
CA GLU A 131 10.57 -9.95 -4.47
C GLU A 131 10.57 -8.74 -5.41
N ASP A 132 10.79 -7.52 -4.90
CA ASP A 132 10.98 -6.34 -5.75
C ASP A 132 12.28 -6.43 -6.56
N PHE A 133 13.38 -6.85 -5.91
CA PHE A 133 14.67 -7.04 -6.57
C PHE A 133 14.64 -8.24 -7.51
N ILE A 134 14.06 -9.36 -7.07
CA ILE A 134 13.91 -10.57 -7.88
C ILE A 134 13.14 -10.27 -9.17
N LYS A 135 12.11 -9.41 -9.13
CA LYS A 135 11.34 -8.99 -10.32
C LYS A 135 12.14 -8.17 -11.34
N CYS A 136 13.27 -7.58 -10.93
CA CYS A 136 14.23 -6.96 -11.84
C CYS A 136 15.15 -7.97 -12.53
N LEU A 137 15.26 -9.21 -12.01
CA LEU A 137 16.15 -10.27 -12.49
C LEU A 137 15.40 -11.42 -13.21
N GLY A 138 14.10 -11.55 -12.94
CA GLY A 138 13.23 -12.56 -13.51
C GLY A 138 11.76 -12.17 -13.41
N LYS A 139 10.87 -12.90 -14.09
CA LYS A 139 9.44 -12.62 -14.09
C LYS A 139 8.69 -13.56 -13.13
N THR A 140 7.56 -13.08 -12.62
CA THR A 140 6.55 -13.86 -11.90
C THR A 140 5.36 -14.07 -12.82
N TYR A 141 4.72 -15.23 -12.76
CA TYR A 141 3.68 -15.62 -13.71
C TYR A 141 2.36 -15.92 -13.00
N LEU A 142 1.24 -15.71 -13.70
CA LEU A 142 -0.08 -16.15 -13.25
C LEU A 142 -0.16 -17.68 -13.25
N ALA A 143 -0.88 -18.21 -12.27
CA ALA A 143 -1.05 -19.62 -11.99
C ALA A 143 -2.45 -19.87 -11.37
N ASP A 144 -2.70 -21.08 -10.88
CA ASP A 144 -3.92 -21.43 -10.15
C ASP A 144 -3.58 -21.74 -8.68
N PHE A 145 -4.49 -21.40 -7.75
CA PHE A 145 -4.34 -21.72 -6.34
C PHE A 145 -4.23 -23.24 -6.08
N ASN A 146 -4.88 -24.04 -6.93
CA ASN A 146 -5.03 -25.48 -6.77
C ASN A 146 -3.96 -26.30 -7.50
N LEU A 147 -2.91 -25.66 -8.05
CA LEU A 147 -1.80 -26.41 -8.64
C LEU A 147 -1.13 -27.31 -7.58
N ASP A 148 -0.92 -28.57 -7.95
CA ASP A 148 -0.34 -29.59 -7.07
C ASP A 148 1.09 -29.22 -6.63
N GLY A 149 1.29 -29.17 -5.31
CA GLY A 149 2.56 -28.73 -4.73
C GLY A 149 3.73 -29.68 -5.02
N ALA A 150 3.46 -31.00 -5.13
CA ALA A 150 4.51 -31.97 -5.40
C ALA A 150 5.03 -31.84 -6.84
N GLU A 151 4.12 -31.66 -7.81
CA GLU A 151 4.48 -31.40 -9.21
C GLU A 151 5.20 -30.07 -9.39
N LEU A 152 4.76 -29.01 -8.71
CA LEU A 152 5.47 -27.72 -8.72
C LEU A 152 6.89 -27.87 -8.17
N ARG A 153 7.06 -28.59 -7.05
CA ARG A 153 8.37 -28.82 -6.46
C ARG A 153 9.29 -29.60 -7.39
N LYS A 154 8.81 -30.66 -8.05
CA LYS A 154 9.58 -31.43 -9.04
C LYS A 154 10.07 -30.57 -10.20
N LYS A 155 9.31 -29.52 -10.55
CA LYS A 155 9.62 -28.57 -11.64
C LYS A 155 10.39 -27.33 -11.19
N GLY A 156 10.75 -27.22 -9.91
CA GLY A 156 11.42 -26.02 -9.38
C GLY A 156 10.54 -24.76 -9.46
N MET A 157 9.24 -24.89 -9.21
CA MET A 157 8.27 -23.80 -9.28
C MET A 157 7.76 -23.45 -7.88
N ASN A 158 7.93 -22.20 -7.45
CA ASN A 158 7.50 -21.73 -6.13
C ASN A 158 6.16 -21.01 -6.25
N ARG A 159 5.12 -21.48 -5.54
CA ARG A 159 3.75 -20.93 -5.62
C ARG A 159 3.51 -19.85 -4.57
N ILE A 160 2.91 -18.74 -4.99
CA ILE A 160 2.43 -17.64 -4.13
C ILE A 160 0.96 -17.38 -4.46
N GLY A 161 0.04 -18.04 -3.76
CA GLY A 161 -1.39 -17.98 -4.10
C GLY A 161 -1.67 -18.52 -5.51
N ASN A 162 -2.15 -17.67 -6.41
CA ASN A 162 -2.31 -17.92 -7.85
C ASN A 162 -1.17 -17.36 -8.70
N LEU A 163 0.02 -17.20 -8.13
CA LEU A 163 1.24 -16.79 -8.82
C LEU A 163 2.29 -17.90 -8.72
N VAL A 164 3.23 -17.91 -9.65
CA VAL A 164 4.39 -18.80 -9.63
C VAL A 164 5.69 -18.06 -9.96
N VAL A 165 6.73 -18.39 -9.20
CA VAL A 165 8.09 -17.87 -9.34
C VAL A 165 9.02 -19.04 -9.65
N PRO A 166 9.65 -19.10 -10.84
CA PRO A 166 10.66 -20.11 -11.14
C PRO A 166 11.84 -20.04 -10.15
N ASN A 167 12.37 -21.18 -9.73
CA ASN A 167 13.48 -21.22 -8.78
C ASN A 167 14.74 -20.52 -9.31
N ASP A 168 14.96 -20.53 -10.63
CA ASP A 168 16.04 -19.82 -11.31
C ASP A 168 16.07 -18.32 -10.98
N ASN A 169 14.93 -17.72 -10.65
CA ASN A 169 14.87 -16.32 -10.21
C ASN A 169 15.62 -16.12 -8.89
N TYR A 170 15.56 -17.09 -7.97
CA TYR A 170 16.29 -17.05 -6.70
C TYR A 170 17.78 -17.34 -6.90
N CYS A 171 18.14 -18.22 -7.84
CA CYS A 171 19.55 -18.43 -8.20
C CYS A 171 20.17 -17.14 -8.75
N LYS A 172 19.49 -16.43 -9.65
CA LYS A 172 19.93 -15.11 -10.14
C LYS A 172 20.03 -14.07 -9.02
N PHE A 173 19.13 -14.14 -8.06
CA PHE A 173 19.14 -13.24 -6.91
C PHE A 173 20.34 -13.51 -6.00
N GLU A 174 20.69 -14.77 -5.76
CA GLU A 174 21.90 -15.17 -5.04
C GLU A 174 23.17 -14.68 -5.76
N ASP A 175 23.26 -14.89 -7.07
CA ASP A 175 24.39 -14.42 -7.90
C ASP A 175 24.55 -12.89 -7.83
N TRP A 176 23.43 -12.15 -7.79
CA TRP A 176 23.44 -10.69 -7.67
C TRP A 176 23.75 -10.20 -6.25
N LEU A 177 23.20 -10.85 -5.23
CA LEU A 177 23.27 -10.39 -3.84
C LEU A 177 24.62 -10.71 -3.20
N THR A 178 25.19 -11.89 -3.45
CA THR A 178 26.43 -12.37 -2.82
C THR A 178 27.60 -11.37 -2.90
N PRO A 179 27.98 -10.84 -4.08
CA PRO A 179 29.09 -9.87 -4.15
C PRO A 179 28.79 -8.55 -3.42
N ILE A 180 27.52 -8.18 -3.29
CA ILE A 180 27.11 -7.00 -2.52
C ILE A 180 27.31 -7.26 -1.01
N LEU A 181 26.94 -8.45 -0.53
CA LEU A 181 27.15 -8.86 0.86
C LEU A 181 28.64 -8.88 1.23
N ASP A 182 29.50 -9.36 0.34
CA ASP A 182 30.96 -9.34 0.54
C ASP A 182 31.46 -7.90 0.72
N ALA A 183 31.07 -6.98 -0.16
CA ALA A 183 31.43 -5.57 -0.05
C ALA A 183 30.91 -4.93 1.24
N MET A 184 29.66 -5.21 1.61
CA MET A 184 29.04 -4.71 2.84
C MET A 184 29.75 -5.23 4.11
N LEU A 185 30.23 -6.47 4.10
CA LEU A 185 30.99 -7.04 5.21
C LEU A 185 32.34 -6.36 5.37
N GLU A 186 33.06 -6.12 4.28
CA GLU A 186 34.34 -5.41 4.32
C GLU A 186 34.17 -3.95 4.77
N GLU A 187 33.13 -3.26 4.31
CA GLU A 187 32.77 -1.92 4.78
C GLU A 187 32.45 -1.90 6.28
N GLN A 188 31.72 -2.91 6.78
CA GLN A 188 31.42 -3.03 8.21
C GLN A 188 32.70 -3.26 9.04
N LYS A 189 33.61 -4.12 8.59
CA LYS A 189 34.90 -4.36 9.28
C LYS A 189 35.78 -3.11 9.29
N ALA A 190 35.79 -2.33 8.21
CA ALA A 190 36.60 -1.13 8.08
C ALA A 190 36.07 0.05 8.91
N THR A 191 34.74 0.21 8.97
CA THR A 191 34.10 1.37 9.63
C THR A 191 33.63 1.07 11.06
N ASN A 192 33.48 -0.21 11.42
CA ASN A 192 32.86 -0.67 12.67
C ASN A 192 31.42 -0.16 12.87
N VAL A 193 30.72 0.18 11.78
CA VAL A 193 29.32 0.61 11.79
C VAL A 193 28.41 -0.57 11.43
N PRO A 194 27.49 -1.00 12.31
CA PRO A 194 26.61 -2.12 12.02
C PRO A 194 25.54 -1.76 10.97
N TRP A 195 25.27 -2.67 10.05
CA TRP A 195 24.14 -2.55 9.13
C TRP A 195 22.80 -2.71 9.86
N THR A 196 21.85 -1.85 9.53
CA THR A 196 20.45 -1.96 9.96
C THR A 196 19.60 -2.40 8.76
N PRO A 197 18.38 -2.93 8.96
CA PRO A 197 17.52 -3.29 7.84
C PRO A 197 17.32 -2.14 6.84
N SER A 198 17.10 -0.91 7.32
CA SER A 198 16.88 0.24 6.44
C SER A 198 18.15 0.66 5.67
N SER A 199 19.33 0.67 6.30
CA SER A 199 20.58 0.98 5.59
C SER A 199 20.97 -0.12 4.60
N PHE A 200 20.68 -1.38 4.92
CA PHE A 200 20.83 -2.52 4.04
C PHE A 200 19.92 -2.42 2.81
N ILE A 201 18.62 -2.18 3.01
CA ILE A 201 17.65 -2.01 1.91
C ILE A 201 18.03 -0.81 1.03
N ARG A 202 18.46 0.31 1.64
CA ARG A 202 18.94 1.49 0.92
C ARG A 202 20.15 1.15 0.04
N ARG A 203 21.09 0.35 0.55
CA ARG A 203 22.24 -0.15 -0.24
C ARG A 203 21.76 -0.99 -1.43
N LEU A 204 20.88 -1.97 -1.21
CA LEU A 204 20.35 -2.79 -2.29
C LEU A 204 19.56 -1.99 -3.35
N GLY A 205 18.79 -1.00 -2.92
CA GLY A 205 18.10 -0.06 -3.82
C GLY A 205 19.06 0.72 -4.72
N LYS A 206 20.25 1.07 -4.21
CA LYS A 206 21.31 1.67 -5.01
C LYS A 206 21.89 0.67 -6.02
N GLU A 207 22.19 -0.55 -5.58
CA GLU A 207 22.87 -1.57 -6.39
C GLU A 207 22.00 -2.14 -7.52
N ILE A 208 20.67 -2.27 -7.31
CA ILE A 208 19.79 -2.81 -8.35
C ILE A 208 19.71 -1.88 -9.57
N ASN A 209 19.90 -0.57 -9.35
CA ASN A 209 19.96 0.47 -10.37
C ASN A 209 18.95 0.31 -11.52
N ASN A 210 17.69 0.01 -11.17
CA ASN A 210 16.63 -0.29 -12.11
C ASN A 210 15.38 0.52 -11.75
N GLU A 211 14.89 1.35 -12.69
CA GLU A 211 13.72 2.20 -12.48
C GLU A 211 12.41 1.43 -12.26
N GLU A 212 12.37 0.12 -12.53
CA GLU A 212 11.23 -0.73 -12.21
C GLU A 212 11.18 -1.14 -10.72
N SER A 213 12.22 -0.87 -9.92
CA SER A 213 12.30 -1.24 -8.50
C SER A 213 11.73 -0.16 -7.57
N VAL A 214 10.89 -0.59 -6.62
CA VAL A 214 10.38 0.25 -5.53
C VAL A 214 11.54 0.80 -4.71
N TYR A 215 12.50 -0.06 -4.34
CA TYR A 215 13.61 0.33 -3.46
C TYR A 215 14.70 1.14 -4.15
N TYR A 216 14.83 1.02 -5.48
CA TYR A 216 15.60 1.99 -6.26
C TYR A 216 15.06 3.40 -6.08
N TRP A 217 13.74 3.59 -6.25
CA TRP A 217 13.13 4.90 -6.06
C TRP A 217 13.18 5.35 -4.60
N ALA A 218 12.96 4.45 -3.64
CA ALA A 218 13.11 4.77 -2.23
C ALA A 218 14.50 5.34 -1.94
N TYR A 219 15.57 4.71 -2.45
CA TYR A 219 16.94 5.23 -2.35
C TYR A 219 17.10 6.60 -3.04
N LYS A 220 16.56 6.78 -4.25
CA LYS A 220 16.74 7.99 -5.07
C LYS A 220 15.97 9.21 -4.61
N VAL A 221 14.82 9.02 -3.97
CA VAL A 221 13.93 10.10 -3.52
C VAL A 221 14.13 10.47 -2.06
N THR A 222 14.99 9.74 -1.34
CA THR A 222 15.48 10.06 0.02
C THR A 222 16.57 11.12 -0.02
#